data_AF-A0A9C6XB27-F1
#
_entry.id   AF-A0A9C6XB27-F1
#
_cell.length_a   1.000
_cell.length_b   1.000
_cell.length_c   1.000
_cell.angle_alpha   90.00
_cell.angle_beta   90.00
_cell.angle_gamma   90.00
#
_symmetry.space_group_name_H-M   'P 1'
#
loop_
_entity.id
_entity.type
_entity.pdbx_description
1 polymer ?
#
loop_
_entity_poly.entity_id
_entity_poly.type
_entity_poly.pdbx_seq_one_letter_code
_entity_poly.pdbx_strand_id
1 'polypeptide(L)'
;MPIEHARLVVKALGELHAGGLVLEERAGGRTLLEQFPDLGFETFFSGDPAHPNASWHRASMKLCVGIVPHLDKYKGNAAAIAKAQAALPGVLAEVFTVMGAWPGVRNTMCHGDVWLNNFMFRDDEQGHPVEVSLVDFQLARYSPPAHDLAMFIAFCTDRAFQERHLDELTRLHYDSMAAALRRAGCDPDKVLPWSEFSDVAQKQRKYGLLLMALENPLSLAPGSLMDPLLEDAEKFHQHMHVDRTDAIIRLYHEDPYFRRRYNETMEGVIDNYILNA
;
A
#
# COMPACT_ATOMS: atom_id res chain seq x y z
N MET A 1 8.44 -4.58 11.50
CA MET A 1 9.03 -5.86 11.08
C MET A 1 10.56 -5.77 11.16
N PRO A 2 11.30 -6.83 11.55
CA PRO A 2 12.77 -6.87 11.48
C PRO A 2 13.30 -6.82 10.03
N ILE A 3 14.52 -6.29 9.82
CA ILE A 3 15.08 -6.10 8.47
C ILE A 3 15.25 -7.41 7.69
N GLU A 4 15.64 -8.52 8.32
CA GLU A 4 15.82 -9.80 7.61
C GLU A 4 14.50 -10.33 7.02
N HIS A 5 13.39 -10.18 7.74
CA HIS A 5 12.06 -10.51 7.23
C HIS A 5 11.69 -9.60 6.05
N ALA A 6 11.96 -8.30 6.17
CA ALA A 6 11.67 -7.33 5.11
C ALA A 6 12.45 -7.65 3.83
N ARG A 7 13.72 -8.04 3.96
CA ARG A 7 14.55 -8.46 2.82
C ARG A 7 13.98 -9.67 2.10
N LEU A 8 13.44 -10.66 2.83
CA LEU A 8 12.79 -11.83 2.20
C LEU A 8 11.54 -11.42 1.44
N VAL A 9 10.68 -10.58 2.03
CA VAL A 9 9.44 -10.11 1.38
C VAL A 9 9.74 -9.35 0.10
N VAL A 10 10.65 -8.36 0.13
CA VAL A 10 10.94 -7.56 -1.07
C VAL A 10 11.61 -8.39 -2.17
N LYS A 11 12.41 -9.41 -1.80
CA LYS A 11 12.96 -10.37 -2.77
C LYS A 11 11.84 -11.17 -3.44
N ALA A 12 10.93 -11.74 -2.64
CA ALA A 12 9.80 -12.54 -3.14
C ALA A 12 8.87 -11.71 -4.05
N LEU A 13 8.59 -10.46 -3.69
CA LEU A 13 7.85 -9.52 -4.55
C LEU A 13 8.58 -9.29 -5.88
N GLY A 14 9.90 -9.06 -5.85
CA GLY A 14 10.70 -8.90 -7.07
C GLY A 14 10.65 -10.15 -7.98
N GLU A 15 10.65 -11.34 -7.40
CA GLU A 15 10.53 -12.60 -8.17
C GLU A 15 9.12 -12.79 -8.76
N LEU A 16 8.07 -12.46 -7.99
CA LEU A 16 6.68 -12.45 -8.48
C LEU A 16 6.55 -11.54 -9.71
N HIS A 17 7.07 -10.31 -9.60
CA HIS A 17 7.02 -9.30 -10.67
C HIS A 17 7.79 -9.73 -11.91
N ALA A 18 8.96 -10.35 -11.74
CA ALA A 18 9.72 -10.95 -12.83
C ALA A 18 8.91 -12.05 -13.54
N GLY A 19 8.15 -12.87 -12.80
CA GLY A 19 7.29 -13.90 -13.38
C GLY A 19 6.30 -13.33 -14.39
N GLY A 20 5.60 -12.25 -14.04
CA GLY A 20 4.68 -11.56 -14.96
C GLY A 20 5.38 -11.00 -16.19
N LEU A 21 6.54 -10.34 -16.01
CA LEU A 21 7.33 -9.80 -17.12
C LEU A 21 7.82 -10.91 -18.07
N VAL A 22 8.31 -12.03 -17.52
CA VAL A 22 8.76 -13.19 -18.30
C VAL A 22 7.63 -13.76 -19.15
N LEU A 23 6.40 -13.80 -18.63
CA LEU A 23 5.24 -14.26 -19.40
C LEU A 23 4.97 -13.37 -20.61
N GLU A 24 5.08 -12.04 -20.46
CA GLU A 24 4.92 -11.10 -21.58
C GLU A 24 6.05 -11.22 -22.61
N GLU A 25 7.30 -11.31 -22.15
CA GLU A 25 8.46 -11.46 -23.05
C GLU A 25 8.36 -12.75 -23.87
N ARG A 26 7.91 -13.86 -23.25
CA ARG A 26 7.66 -15.13 -23.96
C ARG A 26 6.46 -15.06 -24.90
N ALA A 27 5.49 -14.19 -24.62
CA ALA A 27 4.34 -13.93 -25.48
C ALA A 27 4.64 -12.91 -26.61
N GLY A 28 5.91 -12.58 -26.85
CA GLY A 28 6.32 -11.65 -27.91
C GLY A 28 5.97 -10.19 -27.59
N GLY A 29 5.96 -9.83 -26.30
CA GLY A 29 5.66 -8.47 -25.83
C GLY A 29 4.17 -8.17 -25.65
N ARG A 30 3.28 -9.15 -25.90
CA ARG A 30 1.87 -9.03 -25.53
C ARG A 30 1.75 -8.90 -24.02
N THR A 31 1.10 -7.85 -23.56
CA THR A 31 0.92 -7.56 -22.14
C THR A 31 0.03 -8.62 -21.48
N LEU A 32 0.15 -8.78 -20.16
CA LEU A 32 -0.76 -9.63 -19.39
C LEU A 32 -2.20 -9.16 -19.51
N LEU A 33 -2.45 -7.85 -19.62
CA LEU A 33 -3.79 -7.31 -19.79
C LEU A 33 -4.41 -7.67 -21.15
N GLU A 34 -3.61 -7.75 -22.22
CA GLU A 34 -4.07 -8.25 -23.52
C GLU A 34 -4.31 -9.76 -23.54
N GLN A 35 -3.61 -10.50 -22.68
CA GLN A 35 -3.77 -11.95 -22.53
C GLN A 35 -4.94 -12.31 -21.60
N PHE A 36 -5.14 -11.51 -20.55
CA PHE A 36 -6.10 -11.70 -19.48
C PHE A 36 -6.79 -10.35 -19.14
N PRO A 37 -7.79 -9.93 -19.94
CA PRO A 37 -8.43 -8.62 -19.77
C PRO A 37 -9.04 -8.37 -18.39
N ASP A 38 -9.47 -9.44 -17.70
CA ASP A 38 -10.06 -9.36 -16.36
C ASP A 38 -9.08 -8.83 -15.30
N LEU A 39 -7.75 -8.90 -15.54
CA LEU A 39 -6.75 -8.26 -14.67
C LEU A 39 -6.85 -6.73 -14.64
N GLY A 40 -7.57 -6.13 -15.60
CA GLY A 40 -7.83 -4.70 -15.64
C GLY A 40 -9.03 -4.27 -14.80
N PHE A 41 -9.80 -5.21 -14.24
CA PHE A 41 -10.94 -4.90 -13.39
C PHE A 41 -10.48 -4.60 -11.96
N GLU A 42 -10.62 -3.35 -11.52
CA GLU A 42 -10.31 -2.95 -10.15
C GLU A 42 -11.41 -3.41 -9.19
N THR A 43 -11.07 -4.34 -8.30
CA THR A 43 -12.03 -5.00 -7.39
C THR A 43 -12.25 -4.25 -6.09
N PHE A 44 -11.38 -3.30 -5.74
CA PHE A 44 -11.42 -2.66 -4.43
C PHE A 44 -11.48 -1.13 -4.49
N PHE A 45 -10.48 -0.49 -5.09
CA PHE A 45 -10.31 0.97 -5.09
C PHE A 45 -10.92 1.61 -6.34
N SER A 46 -12.24 1.52 -6.47
CA SER A 46 -12.98 2.18 -7.55
C SER A 46 -13.61 3.51 -7.11
N GLY A 47 -13.52 4.51 -7.98
CA GLY A 47 -14.21 5.79 -7.84
C GLY A 47 -15.69 5.77 -8.25
N ASP A 48 -16.19 4.64 -8.75
CA ASP A 48 -17.60 4.48 -9.11
C ASP A 48 -18.50 4.50 -7.84
N PRO A 49 -19.45 5.45 -7.73
CA PRO A 49 -20.38 5.50 -6.59
C PRO A 49 -21.26 4.25 -6.42
N ALA A 50 -21.45 3.46 -7.48
CA ALA A 50 -22.20 2.20 -7.46
C ALA A 50 -21.33 0.99 -7.08
N HIS A 51 -20.01 1.15 -6.96
CA HIS A 51 -19.12 0.06 -6.57
C HIS A 51 -19.47 -0.47 -5.16
N PRO A 52 -19.43 -1.80 -4.92
CA PRO A 52 -19.75 -2.37 -3.60
C PRO A 52 -18.96 -1.75 -2.43
N ASN A 53 -17.71 -1.35 -2.68
CA ASN A 53 -16.85 -0.72 -1.67
C ASN A 53 -16.95 0.82 -1.60
N ALA A 54 -17.82 1.47 -2.38
CA ALA A 54 -17.94 2.93 -2.39
C ALA A 54 -18.32 3.51 -1.01
N SER A 55 -19.14 2.78 -0.23
CA SER A 55 -19.51 3.15 1.14
C SER A 55 -18.32 3.08 2.10
N TRP A 56 -17.48 2.05 1.97
CA TRP A 56 -16.26 1.90 2.76
C TRP A 56 -15.28 3.04 2.49
N HIS A 57 -15.06 3.38 1.21
CA HIS A 57 -14.19 4.49 0.82
C HIS A 57 -14.68 5.82 1.38
N ARG A 58 -15.99 6.07 1.32
CA ARG A 58 -16.60 7.28 1.89
C ARG A 58 -16.38 7.37 3.40
N ALA A 59 -16.53 6.26 4.12
CA ALA A 59 -16.28 6.20 5.56
C ALA A 59 -14.80 6.46 5.88
N SER A 60 -13.86 5.86 5.15
CA SER A 60 -12.41 6.12 5.30
C SER A 60 -12.04 7.58 5.02
N MET A 61 -12.54 8.16 3.92
CA MET A 61 -12.28 9.56 3.57
C MET A 61 -12.86 10.52 4.61
N LYS A 62 -14.08 10.27 5.08
CA LYS A 62 -14.71 11.06 6.16
C LYS A 62 -13.85 11.07 7.42
N LEU A 63 -13.37 9.90 7.83
CA LEU A 63 -12.47 9.75 8.96
C LEU A 63 -11.14 10.50 8.74
N CYS A 64 -10.52 10.36 7.56
CA CYS A 64 -9.27 11.05 7.23
C CYS A 64 -9.40 12.58 7.35
N VAL A 65 -10.57 13.15 7.04
CA VAL A 65 -10.86 14.59 7.23
C VAL A 65 -11.17 14.90 8.70
N GLY A 66 -11.94 14.04 9.37
CA GLY A 66 -12.38 14.22 10.76
C GLY A 66 -11.26 14.15 11.79
N ILE A 67 -10.20 13.38 11.51
CA ILE A 67 -9.06 13.17 12.42
C ILE A 67 -8.08 14.35 12.44
N VAL A 68 -8.05 15.18 11.38
CA VAL A 68 -7.05 16.27 11.21
C VAL A 68 -6.92 17.19 12.43
N PRO A 69 -8.00 17.65 13.09
CA PRO A 69 -7.88 18.52 14.26
C PRO A 69 -7.24 17.84 15.49
N HIS A 70 -7.16 16.51 15.49
CA HIS A 70 -6.61 15.71 16.57
C HIS A 70 -5.13 15.34 16.38
N LEU A 71 -4.62 15.44 15.15
CA LEU A 71 -3.22 15.16 14.83
C LEU A 71 -2.29 16.06 15.63
N ASP A 72 -1.26 15.46 16.24
CA ASP A 72 -0.41 16.13 17.23
C ASP A 72 0.26 17.39 16.65
N LYS A 73 0.69 17.33 15.38
CA LYS A 73 1.36 18.44 14.70
C LYS A 73 0.46 19.64 14.40
N TYR A 74 -0.83 19.42 14.14
CA TYR A 74 -1.74 20.47 13.67
C TYR A 74 -2.70 20.97 14.75
N LYS A 75 -2.71 20.34 15.93
CA LYS A 75 -3.56 20.72 17.06
C LYS A 75 -3.40 22.22 17.40
N GLY A 76 -4.50 22.96 17.29
CA GLY A 76 -4.53 24.41 17.54
C GLY A 76 -4.14 25.29 16.33
N ASN A 77 -3.72 24.71 15.21
CA ASN A 77 -3.41 25.45 13.98
C ASN A 77 -4.63 25.45 13.02
N ALA A 78 -5.57 26.36 13.27
CA ALA A 78 -6.83 26.44 12.51
C ALA A 78 -6.63 26.60 10.99
N ALA A 79 -5.60 27.35 10.57
CA ALA A 79 -5.31 27.55 9.15
C ALA A 79 -4.82 26.26 8.47
N ALA A 80 -3.89 25.54 9.10
CA ALA A 80 -3.41 24.26 8.57
C ALA A 80 -4.52 23.20 8.55
N ILE A 81 -5.32 23.12 9.62
CA ILE A 81 -6.47 22.21 9.70
C ILE A 81 -7.45 22.48 8.56
N ALA A 82 -7.87 23.75 8.37
CA ALA A 82 -8.82 24.11 7.32
C ALA A 82 -8.28 23.80 5.91
N LYS A 83 -7.00 24.12 5.65
CA LYS A 83 -6.35 23.81 4.37
C LYS A 83 -6.29 22.29 4.12
N ALA A 84 -5.90 21.52 5.14
CA ALA A 84 -5.83 20.06 5.04
C ALA A 84 -7.21 19.43 4.80
N GLN A 85 -8.21 19.79 5.59
CA GLN A 85 -9.57 19.25 5.46
C GLN A 85 -10.21 19.56 4.09
N ALA A 86 -9.92 20.73 3.52
CA ALA A 86 -10.42 21.11 2.20
C ALA A 86 -9.74 20.32 1.06
N ALA A 87 -8.44 20.03 1.17
CA ALA A 87 -7.68 19.39 0.09
C ALA A 87 -7.64 17.85 0.17
N LEU A 88 -7.71 17.27 1.38
CA LEU A 88 -7.58 15.84 1.65
C LEU A 88 -8.48 14.96 0.76
N PRO A 89 -9.78 15.24 0.57
CA PRO A 89 -10.63 14.39 -0.26
C PRO A 89 -10.12 14.26 -1.69
N GLY A 90 -9.63 15.35 -2.29
CA GLY A 90 -9.09 15.35 -3.66
C GLY A 90 -7.78 14.57 -3.75
N VAL A 91 -6.86 14.79 -2.80
CA VAL A 91 -5.58 14.07 -2.75
C VAL A 91 -5.79 12.58 -2.54
N LEU A 92 -6.67 12.18 -1.61
CA LEU A 92 -6.98 10.77 -1.35
C LEU A 92 -7.69 10.11 -2.55
N ALA A 93 -8.54 10.83 -3.27
CA ALA A 93 -9.24 10.29 -4.44
C ALA A 93 -8.32 9.93 -5.62
N GLU A 94 -7.06 10.40 -5.63
CA GLU A 94 -6.07 9.99 -6.62
C GLU A 94 -5.83 8.47 -6.64
N VAL A 95 -6.03 7.77 -5.51
CA VAL A 95 -5.86 6.31 -5.47
C VAL A 95 -6.75 5.61 -6.50
N PHE A 96 -7.96 6.12 -6.75
CA PHE A 96 -8.93 5.51 -7.67
C PHE A 96 -8.50 5.54 -9.14
N THR A 97 -7.46 6.30 -9.49
CA THR A 97 -6.98 6.41 -10.88
C THR A 97 -5.60 5.82 -11.10
N VAL A 98 -4.93 5.38 -10.04
CA VAL A 98 -3.50 5.00 -10.07
C VAL A 98 -3.21 3.58 -9.57
N MET A 99 -4.24 2.82 -9.16
CA MET A 99 -4.07 1.41 -8.76
C MET A 99 -3.76 0.47 -9.93
N GLY A 100 -4.38 0.74 -11.09
CA GLY A 100 -4.23 -0.10 -12.29
C GLY A 100 -2.97 0.20 -13.09
N ALA A 101 -3.03 -0.14 -14.37
CA ALA A 101 -1.90 0.00 -15.29
C ALA A 101 -1.54 1.47 -15.52
N TRP A 102 -0.24 1.78 -15.49
CA TRP A 102 0.25 3.13 -15.82
C TRP A 102 0.68 3.19 -17.29
N PRO A 103 0.06 4.05 -18.12
CA PRO A 103 0.46 4.19 -19.52
C PRO A 103 1.91 4.63 -19.66
N GLY A 104 2.64 4.02 -20.61
CA GLY A 104 4.05 4.34 -20.87
C GLY A 104 5.03 3.87 -19.79
N VAL A 105 4.57 3.08 -18.82
CA VAL A 105 5.40 2.44 -17.80
C VAL A 105 5.36 0.93 -18.01
N ARG A 106 6.44 0.22 -17.66
CA ARG A 106 6.40 -1.25 -17.62
C ARG A 106 5.55 -1.71 -16.43
N ASN A 107 4.45 -2.38 -16.74
CA ASN A 107 3.53 -2.96 -15.77
C ASN A 107 3.75 -4.47 -15.72
N THR A 108 3.29 -5.10 -14.64
CA THR A 108 3.34 -6.55 -14.44
C THR A 108 2.22 -6.96 -13.48
N MET A 109 2.10 -8.27 -13.22
CA MET A 109 1.21 -8.78 -12.17
C MET A 109 1.78 -8.40 -10.81
N CYS A 110 1.01 -7.60 -10.05
CA CYS A 110 1.29 -7.24 -8.67
C CYS A 110 0.39 -8.06 -7.74
N HIS A 111 0.88 -8.32 -6.52
CA HIS A 111 0.12 -8.92 -5.44
C HIS A 111 -1.06 -8.04 -5.01
N GLY A 112 -0.83 -6.72 -4.90
CA GLY A 112 -1.85 -5.70 -4.67
C GLY A 112 -2.52 -5.71 -3.29
N ASP A 113 -2.27 -6.72 -2.46
CA ASP A 113 -2.66 -6.79 -1.03
C ASP A 113 -1.45 -7.04 -0.11
N VAL A 114 -0.51 -6.10 -0.07
CA VAL A 114 0.80 -6.29 0.56
C VAL A 114 0.82 -5.76 1.99
N TRP A 115 0.49 -6.62 2.95
CA TRP A 115 0.52 -6.34 4.39
C TRP A 115 0.99 -7.54 5.21
N LEU A 116 1.32 -7.31 6.49
CA LEU A 116 2.03 -8.28 7.34
C LEU A 116 1.37 -9.67 7.42
N ASN A 117 0.04 -9.73 7.39
CA ASN A 117 -0.70 -10.97 7.57
C ASN A 117 -0.69 -11.88 6.33
N ASN A 118 -0.26 -11.36 5.18
CA ASN A 118 -0.16 -12.09 3.93
C ASN A 118 1.24 -12.68 3.68
N PHE A 119 2.11 -12.67 4.70
CA PHE A 119 3.45 -13.25 4.64
C PHE A 119 3.58 -14.43 5.59
N MET A 120 3.83 -15.62 5.05
CA MET A 120 4.15 -16.80 5.83
C MET A 120 5.65 -17.06 5.83
N PHE A 121 6.29 -16.92 6.98
CA PHE A 121 7.72 -17.13 7.13
C PHE A 121 8.03 -18.57 7.58
N ARG A 122 9.14 -19.11 7.06
CA ARG A 122 9.78 -20.30 7.62
C ARG A 122 11.09 -19.88 8.26
N ASP A 123 11.25 -20.26 9.52
CA ASP A 123 12.45 -19.98 10.30
C ASP A 123 13.38 -21.20 10.34
N ASP A 124 14.68 -20.96 10.52
CA ASP A 124 15.66 -22.00 10.81
C ASP A 124 15.58 -22.46 12.29
N GLU A 125 16.42 -23.43 12.66
CA GLU A 125 16.49 -23.96 14.03
C GLU A 125 16.91 -22.90 15.08
N GLN A 126 17.51 -21.79 14.64
CA GLN A 126 17.93 -20.68 15.48
C GLN A 126 16.89 -19.55 15.54
N GLY A 127 15.76 -19.68 14.84
CA GLY A 127 14.69 -18.70 14.79
C GLY A 127 14.95 -17.53 13.82
N HIS A 128 15.88 -17.67 12.88
CA HIS A 128 16.07 -16.69 11.81
C HIS A 128 15.17 -17.01 10.62
N PRO A 129 14.52 -16.01 10.02
CA PRO A 129 13.69 -16.24 8.85
C PRO A 129 14.58 -16.61 7.66
N VAL A 130 14.27 -17.72 6.99
CA VAL A 130 15.04 -18.20 5.83
C VAL A 130 14.24 -18.17 4.54
N GLU A 131 12.91 -18.28 4.62
CA GLU A 131 12.00 -18.23 3.47
C GLU A 131 10.71 -17.49 3.81
N VAL A 132 10.06 -16.97 2.76
CA VAL A 132 8.74 -16.36 2.85
C VAL A 132 7.87 -16.88 1.70
N SER A 133 6.61 -17.16 2.00
CA SER A 133 5.55 -17.37 1.01
C SER A 133 4.57 -16.21 1.07
N LEU A 134 4.29 -15.62 -0.08
CA LEU A 134 3.23 -14.64 -0.24
C LEU A 134 1.91 -15.40 -0.43
N VAL A 135 0.87 -15.01 0.31
CA VAL A 135 -0.45 -15.65 0.24
C VAL A 135 -1.53 -14.58 0.06
N ASP A 136 -2.72 -15.01 -0.36
CA ASP A 136 -3.90 -14.16 -0.55
C ASP A 136 -3.74 -13.07 -1.63
N PHE A 137 -3.93 -13.49 -2.88
CA PHE A 137 -3.84 -12.65 -4.07
C PHE A 137 -5.18 -11.98 -4.44
N GLN A 138 -6.09 -11.76 -3.48
CA GLN A 138 -7.45 -11.27 -3.74
C GLN A 138 -7.49 -9.88 -4.39
N LEU A 139 -6.45 -9.06 -4.18
CA LEU A 139 -6.32 -7.74 -4.79
C LEU A 139 -5.23 -7.68 -5.88
N ALA A 140 -4.89 -8.83 -6.47
CA ALA A 140 -3.92 -8.88 -7.55
C ALA A 140 -4.37 -8.03 -8.73
N ARG A 141 -3.42 -7.28 -9.31
CA ARG A 141 -3.71 -6.28 -10.34
C ARG A 141 -2.56 -6.11 -11.30
N TYR A 142 -2.85 -5.62 -12.50
CA TYR A 142 -1.83 -5.24 -13.47
C TYR A 142 -1.42 -3.78 -13.26
N SER A 143 -0.21 -3.55 -12.74
CA SER A 143 0.29 -2.25 -12.26
C SER A 143 1.82 -2.21 -12.34
N PRO A 144 2.49 -1.07 -12.14
CA PRO A 144 3.95 -1.05 -12.09
C PRO A 144 4.48 -1.91 -10.93
N PRO A 145 5.59 -2.64 -11.09
CA PRO A 145 6.13 -3.52 -10.03
C PRO A 145 6.45 -2.77 -8.73
N ALA A 146 6.75 -1.47 -8.83
CA ALA A 146 6.99 -0.65 -7.65
C ALA A 146 5.73 -0.38 -6.80
N HIS A 147 4.54 -0.73 -7.28
CA HIS A 147 3.28 -0.61 -6.54
C HIS A 147 3.32 -1.42 -5.23
N ASP A 148 3.59 -2.72 -5.32
CA ASP A 148 3.70 -3.60 -4.15
C ASP A 148 4.84 -3.18 -3.21
N LEU A 149 5.95 -2.67 -3.76
CA LEU A 149 7.04 -2.14 -2.95
C LEU A 149 6.60 -0.92 -2.16
N ALA A 150 5.88 0.02 -2.78
CA ALA A 150 5.37 1.21 -2.10
C ALA A 150 4.35 0.84 -1.01
N MET A 151 3.47 -0.14 -1.28
CA MET A 151 2.56 -0.69 -0.27
C MET A 151 3.31 -1.34 0.89
N PHE A 152 4.27 -2.22 0.60
CA PHE A 152 5.10 -2.87 1.63
C PHE A 152 5.77 -1.84 2.54
N ILE A 153 6.42 -0.84 1.95
CA ILE A 153 7.11 0.23 2.69
C ILE A 153 6.13 0.99 3.58
N ALA A 154 4.95 1.38 3.07
CA ALA A 154 3.99 2.11 3.87
C ALA A 154 3.38 1.24 5.00
N PHE A 155 2.91 0.04 4.68
CA PHE A 155 2.09 -0.78 5.58
C PHE A 155 2.94 -1.55 6.61
N CYS A 156 4.12 -2.03 6.22
CA CYS A 156 4.90 -2.98 7.02
C CYS A 156 6.08 -2.35 7.76
N THR A 157 6.34 -1.06 7.53
CA THR A 157 7.49 -0.35 8.11
C THR A 157 7.11 0.99 8.74
N ASP A 158 7.98 1.52 9.59
CA ASP A 158 7.84 2.83 10.20
C ASP A 158 8.83 3.84 9.63
N ARG A 159 8.64 5.12 9.93
CA ARG A 159 9.48 6.20 9.39
C ARG A 159 10.97 5.99 9.69
N ALA A 160 11.31 5.58 10.91
CA ALA A 160 12.70 5.35 11.31
C ALA A 160 13.33 4.15 10.57
N PHE A 161 12.53 3.14 10.23
CA PHE A 161 12.94 2.03 9.39
C PHE A 161 13.18 2.50 7.94
N GLN A 162 12.25 3.29 7.38
CA GLN A 162 12.37 3.82 6.02
C GLN A 162 13.62 4.69 5.85
N GLU A 163 13.89 5.60 6.80
CA GLU A 163 15.09 6.45 6.79
C GLU A 163 16.40 5.64 6.73
N ARG A 164 16.40 4.41 7.25
CA ARG A 164 17.60 3.54 7.28
C ARG A 164 17.69 2.57 6.10
N HIS A 165 16.56 2.06 5.61
CA HIS A 165 16.54 0.88 4.74
C HIS A 165 15.79 1.06 3.42
N LEU A 166 15.17 2.21 3.17
CA LEU A 166 14.33 2.38 1.97
C LEU A 166 15.10 2.22 0.66
N ASP A 167 16.28 2.83 0.55
CA ASP A 167 17.11 2.72 -0.65
C ASP A 167 17.67 1.29 -0.83
N GLU A 168 18.08 0.66 0.28
CA GLU A 168 18.52 -0.75 0.31
C GLU A 168 17.41 -1.68 -0.19
N LEU A 169 16.20 -1.56 0.34
CA LEU A 169 15.07 -2.43 -0.02
C LEU A 169 14.57 -2.18 -1.45
N THR A 170 14.57 -0.92 -1.90
CA THR A 170 14.24 -0.57 -3.29
C THR A 170 15.22 -1.21 -4.25
N ARG A 171 16.52 -1.15 -3.92
CA ARG A 171 17.56 -1.78 -4.72
C ARG A 171 17.46 -3.30 -4.71
N LEU A 172 17.22 -3.89 -3.54
CA LEU A 172 17.12 -5.33 -3.36
C LEU A 172 15.94 -5.93 -4.13
N HIS A 173 14.79 -5.25 -4.10
CA HIS A 173 13.61 -5.63 -4.90
C HIS A 173 13.96 -5.71 -6.39
N TYR A 174 14.56 -4.65 -6.93
CA TYR A 174 14.96 -4.60 -8.34
C TYR A 174 16.01 -5.66 -8.68
N ASP A 175 17.05 -5.80 -7.86
CA ASP A 175 18.12 -6.76 -8.12
C ASP A 175 17.58 -8.21 -8.10
N SER A 176 16.61 -8.51 -7.22
CA SER A 176 15.89 -9.80 -7.20
C SER A 176 15.12 -10.04 -8.50
N MET A 177 14.32 -9.05 -8.93
CA MET A 177 13.57 -9.09 -10.18
C MET A 177 14.50 -9.27 -11.39
N ALA A 178 15.57 -8.48 -11.47
CA ALA A 178 16.55 -8.55 -12.55
C ALA A 178 17.29 -9.89 -12.57
N ALA A 179 17.61 -10.46 -11.42
CA ALA A 179 18.20 -11.80 -11.33
C ALA A 179 17.22 -12.87 -11.85
N ALA A 180 15.95 -12.79 -11.48
CA ALA A 180 14.91 -13.71 -11.97
C ALA A 180 14.70 -13.60 -13.49
N LEU A 181 14.69 -12.38 -14.04
CA LEU A 181 14.65 -12.15 -15.50
C LEU A 181 15.84 -12.80 -16.22
N ARG A 182 17.06 -12.60 -15.70
CA ARG A 182 18.27 -13.23 -16.27
C ARG A 182 18.20 -14.75 -16.24
N ARG A 183 17.72 -15.35 -15.14
CA ARG A 183 17.51 -16.81 -15.04
C ARG A 183 16.52 -17.32 -16.08
N ALA A 184 15.54 -16.50 -16.46
CA ALA A 184 14.56 -16.84 -17.50
C ALA A 184 15.04 -16.57 -18.94
N GLY A 185 16.27 -16.06 -19.13
CA GLY A 185 16.83 -15.71 -20.43
C GLY A 185 16.44 -14.32 -20.95
N CYS A 186 15.85 -13.47 -20.10
CA CYS A 186 15.50 -12.09 -20.43
C CYS A 186 16.63 -11.12 -20.04
N ASP A 187 16.77 -10.03 -20.78
CA ASP A 187 17.72 -8.95 -20.50
C ASP A 187 17.03 -7.85 -19.68
N PRO A 188 17.30 -7.72 -18.37
CA PRO A 188 16.61 -6.75 -17.53
C PRO A 188 16.86 -5.30 -17.96
N ASP A 189 18.00 -5.00 -18.59
CA ASP A 189 18.32 -3.66 -19.07
C ASP A 189 17.50 -3.29 -20.32
N LYS A 190 16.79 -4.25 -20.93
CA LYS A 190 15.82 -4.02 -22.01
C LYS A 190 14.38 -4.11 -21.53
N VAL A 191 14.09 -5.01 -20.59
CA VAL A 191 12.73 -5.24 -20.09
C VAL A 191 12.29 -4.11 -19.15
N LEU A 192 13.15 -3.76 -18.19
CA LEU A 192 12.88 -2.70 -17.22
C LEU A 192 14.21 -2.21 -16.62
N PRO A 193 14.83 -1.17 -17.21
CA PRO A 193 16.06 -0.58 -16.68
C PRO A 193 15.88 -0.02 -15.27
N TRP A 194 16.97 -0.01 -14.49
CA TRP A 194 16.95 0.52 -13.12
C TRP A 194 16.43 1.96 -13.05
N SER A 195 16.84 2.82 -13.99
CA SER A 195 16.42 4.22 -14.02
C SER A 195 14.91 4.37 -14.17
N GLU A 196 14.30 3.59 -15.06
CA GLU A 196 12.84 3.61 -15.25
C GLU A 196 12.12 3.08 -14.03
N PHE A 197 12.61 1.97 -13.46
CA PHE A 197 12.06 1.43 -12.22
C PHE A 197 12.16 2.42 -11.06
N SER A 198 13.33 3.04 -10.84
CA SER A 198 13.56 3.94 -9.72
C SER A 198 12.71 5.21 -9.81
N ASP A 199 12.51 5.75 -11.02
CA ASP A 199 11.68 6.92 -11.25
C ASP A 199 10.20 6.63 -10.92
N VAL A 200 9.72 5.45 -11.34
CA VAL A 200 8.36 5.01 -11.03
C VAL A 200 8.21 4.69 -9.54
N ALA A 201 9.21 4.07 -8.92
CA ALA A 201 9.21 3.75 -7.50
C ALA A 201 9.12 5.01 -6.63
N GLN A 202 9.83 6.08 -6.99
CA GLN A 202 9.71 7.37 -6.30
C GLN A 202 8.29 7.93 -6.38
N LYS A 203 7.65 7.87 -7.56
CA LYS A 203 6.26 8.34 -7.75
C LYS A 203 5.26 7.50 -6.96
N GLN A 204 5.43 6.17 -6.94
CA GLN A 204 4.54 5.24 -6.24
C GLN A 204 4.55 5.42 -4.71
N ARG A 205 5.60 6.03 -4.13
CA ARG A 205 5.65 6.33 -2.68
C ARG A 205 4.44 7.14 -2.20
N LYS A 206 3.98 8.11 -3.01
CA LYS A 206 2.77 8.89 -2.70
C LYS A 206 1.58 7.97 -2.50
N TYR A 207 1.34 7.07 -3.46
CA TYR A 207 0.16 6.22 -3.47
C TYR A 207 0.20 5.16 -2.37
N GLY A 208 1.37 4.62 -2.03
CA GLY A 208 1.54 3.78 -0.84
C GLY A 208 1.09 4.49 0.45
N LEU A 209 1.44 5.77 0.61
CA LEU A 209 1.04 6.57 1.77
C LEU A 209 -0.46 6.91 1.78
N LEU A 210 -1.04 7.21 0.62
CA LEU A 210 -2.48 7.47 0.50
C LEU A 210 -3.31 6.22 0.80
N LEU A 211 -2.90 5.06 0.30
CA LEU A 211 -3.54 3.78 0.61
C LEU A 211 -3.46 3.49 2.10
N MET A 212 -2.28 3.68 2.70
CA MET A 212 -2.09 3.52 4.14
C MET A 212 -3.00 4.45 4.94
N ALA A 213 -3.22 5.70 4.50
CA ALA A 213 -4.12 6.62 5.19
C ALA A 213 -5.58 6.09 5.20
N LEU A 214 -6.03 5.48 4.11
CA LEU A 214 -7.38 4.93 3.98
C LEU A 214 -7.57 3.60 4.73
N GLU A 215 -6.51 2.78 4.82
CA GLU A 215 -6.54 1.42 5.39
C GLU A 215 -6.11 1.35 6.86
N ASN A 216 -5.26 2.27 7.34
CA ASN A 216 -4.77 2.32 8.72
C ASN A 216 -5.85 2.14 9.81
N PRO A 217 -7.04 2.76 9.70
CA PRO A 217 -8.09 2.57 10.69
C PRO A 217 -8.47 1.10 10.91
N LEU A 218 -8.38 0.28 9.86
CA LEU A 218 -8.66 -1.15 9.91
C LEU A 218 -7.40 -1.94 10.27
N SER A 219 -6.28 -1.68 9.59
CA SER A 219 -5.06 -2.48 9.74
C SER A 219 -4.34 -2.29 11.07
N LEU A 220 -4.53 -1.15 11.74
CA LEU A 220 -3.97 -0.85 13.05
C LEU A 220 -4.98 -1.04 14.19
N ALA A 221 -6.24 -1.37 13.90
CA ALA A 221 -7.25 -1.55 14.93
C ALA A 221 -6.88 -2.75 15.83
N PRO A 222 -6.84 -2.55 17.17
CA PRO A 222 -6.59 -3.66 18.07
C PRO A 222 -7.79 -4.60 18.13
N GLY A 223 -7.56 -5.86 18.52
CA GLY A 223 -8.64 -6.84 18.75
C GLY A 223 -9.71 -6.34 19.73
N SER A 224 -9.33 -5.53 20.72
CA SER A 224 -10.29 -4.90 21.64
C SER A 224 -11.32 -3.99 20.96
N LEU A 225 -11.00 -3.44 19.78
CA LEU A 225 -11.95 -2.72 18.93
C LEU A 225 -12.63 -3.66 17.94
N MET A 226 -11.90 -4.59 17.32
CA MET A 226 -12.41 -5.42 16.22
C MET A 226 -13.25 -6.61 16.67
N ASP A 227 -12.88 -7.32 17.73
CA ASP A 227 -13.55 -8.56 18.17
C ASP A 227 -15.04 -8.34 18.45
N PRO A 228 -15.47 -7.27 19.19
CA PRO A 228 -16.89 -7.02 19.43
C PRO A 228 -17.66 -6.60 18.17
N LEU A 229 -16.98 -6.07 17.16
CA LEU A 229 -17.59 -5.73 15.87
C LEU A 229 -17.83 -7.01 15.06
N LEU A 230 -16.87 -7.93 15.06
CA LEU A 230 -16.97 -9.21 14.33
C LEU A 230 -18.10 -10.11 14.85
N GLU A 231 -18.48 -9.95 16.12
CA GLU A 231 -19.62 -10.66 16.73
C GLU A 231 -20.99 -10.04 16.39
N ASP A 232 -21.04 -8.82 15.83
CA ASP A 232 -22.28 -8.07 15.58
C ASP A 232 -22.27 -7.46 14.18
N ALA A 233 -22.96 -8.11 13.25
CA ALA A 233 -22.99 -7.71 11.84
C ALA A 233 -23.49 -6.27 11.62
N GLU A 234 -24.42 -5.78 12.44
CA GLU A 234 -24.92 -4.41 12.32
C GLU A 234 -23.84 -3.42 12.77
N LYS A 235 -23.19 -3.65 13.92
CA LYS A 235 -22.08 -2.80 14.37
C LYS A 235 -20.90 -2.84 13.40
N PHE A 236 -20.59 -4.01 12.86
CA PHE A 236 -19.58 -4.17 11.82
C PHE A 236 -19.93 -3.33 10.59
N HIS A 237 -21.18 -3.41 10.11
CA HIS A 237 -21.64 -2.63 8.98
C HIS A 237 -21.56 -1.12 9.25
N GLN A 238 -22.02 -0.67 10.42
CA GLN A 238 -21.94 0.74 10.82
C GLN A 238 -20.49 1.23 10.84
N HIS A 239 -19.58 0.46 11.43
CA HIS A 239 -18.17 0.79 11.50
C HIS A 239 -17.50 0.79 10.12
N MET A 240 -17.78 -0.22 9.28
CA MET A 240 -17.08 -0.44 8.02
C MET A 240 -17.62 0.41 6.86
N HIS A 241 -18.92 0.69 6.84
CA HIS A 241 -19.58 1.28 5.67
C HIS A 241 -20.33 2.58 5.94
N VAL A 242 -20.59 2.95 7.20
CA VAL A 242 -21.37 4.17 7.53
C VAL A 242 -20.46 5.25 8.09
N ASP A 243 -19.95 5.06 9.31
CA ASP A 243 -19.05 6.01 9.95
C ASP A 243 -18.30 5.37 11.13
N ARG A 244 -16.98 5.50 11.12
CA ARG A 244 -16.06 5.05 12.19
C ARG A 244 -15.32 6.20 12.86
N THR A 245 -15.64 7.45 12.51
CA THR A 245 -14.86 8.63 12.90
C THR A 245 -14.70 8.74 14.41
N ASP A 246 -15.79 8.68 15.18
CA ASP A 246 -15.73 8.82 16.64
C ASP A 246 -15.02 7.66 17.33
N ALA A 247 -15.18 6.43 16.81
CA ALA A 247 -14.52 5.25 17.36
C ALA A 247 -12.99 5.35 17.19
N ILE A 248 -12.54 5.76 16.00
CA ILE A 248 -11.11 5.89 15.70
C ILE A 248 -10.51 7.12 16.39
N ILE A 249 -11.24 8.24 16.52
CA ILE A 249 -10.77 9.37 17.33
C ILE A 249 -10.57 8.96 18.78
N ARG A 250 -11.49 8.18 19.37
CA ARG A 250 -11.31 7.63 20.73
C ARG A 250 -10.06 6.76 20.82
N LEU A 251 -9.91 5.80 19.90
CA LEU A 251 -8.73 4.94 19.83
C LEU A 251 -7.43 5.76 19.70
N TYR A 252 -7.42 6.82 18.89
CA TYR A 252 -6.28 7.72 18.74
C TYR A 252 -5.86 8.41 20.06
N HIS A 253 -6.80 8.76 20.93
CA HIS A 253 -6.46 9.34 22.23
C HIS A 253 -6.01 8.29 23.24
N GLU A 254 -6.58 7.10 23.18
CA GLU A 254 -6.39 6.02 24.16
C GLU A 254 -5.14 5.15 23.90
N ASP A 255 -4.80 4.89 22.63
CA ASP A 255 -3.71 4.00 22.23
C ASP A 255 -2.50 4.79 21.68
N PRO A 256 -1.38 4.86 22.42
CA PRO A 256 -0.18 5.58 21.97
C PRO A 256 0.48 4.99 20.72
N TYR A 257 0.39 3.67 20.51
CA TYR A 257 0.93 3.01 19.32
C TYR A 257 0.12 3.38 18.09
N PHE A 258 -1.21 3.27 18.18
CA PHE A 258 -2.12 3.72 17.12
C PHE A 258 -1.89 5.19 16.78
N ARG A 259 -1.88 6.07 17.79
CA ARG A 259 -1.63 7.52 17.61
C ARG A 259 -0.35 7.79 16.83
N ARG A 260 0.77 7.18 17.26
CA ARG A 260 2.07 7.39 16.61
C ARG A 260 2.03 6.99 15.14
N ARG A 261 1.51 5.80 14.84
CA ARG A 261 1.43 5.29 13.47
C ARG A 261 0.48 6.11 12.60
N TYR A 262 -0.64 6.55 13.17
CA TYR A 262 -1.60 7.38 12.46
C TYR A 262 -1.04 8.77 12.14
N ASN A 263 -0.27 9.37 13.06
CA ASN A 263 0.43 10.63 12.82
C ASN A 263 1.47 10.50 11.71
N GLU A 264 2.33 9.47 11.75
CA GLU A 264 3.33 9.23 10.70
C GLU A 264 2.70 9.21 9.29
N THR A 265 1.54 8.57 9.15
CA THR A 265 0.83 8.50 7.88
C THR A 265 0.15 9.82 7.51
N MET A 266 -0.75 10.32 8.36
CA MET A 266 -1.60 11.46 8.01
C MET A 266 -0.81 12.77 7.92
N GLU A 267 0.12 13.00 8.84
CA GLU A 267 1.00 14.17 8.78
C GLU A 267 1.92 14.06 7.56
N GLY A 268 2.39 12.86 7.21
CA GLY A 268 3.13 12.62 5.98
C GLY A 268 2.33 12.99 4.72
N VAL A 269 1.05 12.62 4.64
CA VAL A 269 0.17 12.99 3.53
C VAL A 269 0.01 14.51 3.46
N ILE A 270 -0.33 15.13 4.59
CA ILE A 270 -0.66 16.55 4.67
C ILE A 270 0.59 17.41 4.38
N ASP A 271 1.73 17.07 4.98
CA ASP A 271 2.97 17.80 4.77
C ASP A 271 3.44 17.72 3.32
N ASN A 272 3.51 16.52 2.76
CA ASN A 272 4.16 16.29 1.46
C ASN A 272 3.26 16.66 0.27
N TYR A 273 1.93 16.58 0.43
CA TYR A 273 1.01 16.67 -0.71
C TYR A 273 -0.07 17.75 -0.57
N ILE A 274 -0.07 18.51 0.53
CA ILE A 274 -1.06 19.60 0.75
C ILE A 274 -0.38 20.89 1.20
N LEU A 275 0.40 20.86 2.28
CA LEU A 275 0.97 22.06 2.87
C LEU A 275 2.21 22.54 2.11
N ASN A 276 3.08 21.62 1.70
CA ASN A 276 4.33 21.91 0.98
C ASN A 276 4.28 21.59 -0.53
N ALA A 277 3.09 21.25 -1.05
CA ALA A 277 2.86 20.95 -2.47
C ALA A 277 2.65 22.22 -3.31
#